data_AF-A0A8T4JHR2-F1
#
_entry.id   AF-A0A8T4JHR2-F1
#
_cell.length_a   1.000
_cell.length_b   1.000
_cell.length_c   1.000
_cell.angle_alpha   90.00
_cell.angle_beta   90.00
_cell.angle_gamma   90.00
#
_symmetry.space_group_name_H-M   'P 1'
#
loop_
_entity.id
_entity.type
_entity.pdbx_description
1 polymer ?
#
loop_
_entity_poly.entity_id
_entity_poly.type
_entity_poly.pdbx_seq_one_letter_code
_entity_poly.pdbx_strand_id
1 'polypeptide(L)'
;MKSHKDLTSSQIGAIKKGINLGRILQLDHPEIKELYEDKYMQEIVKELDIESGYDVNTNIARTGVLHAISGHDGSFGIKSYEGLIIPIERRRIRKEHLIKEGNESKEKNLGIHNRSYDQRREDGKKGGNKAYKDEIGIHLRSIEQKREDSYKGGIRSYNKRKGIHKRTNEQKREDNRKAIIARNQIPWSVKETELAYLLRQKNNDYRSIASILNNRFHKGDEVRTISKVKNRIIRHRKSLESKVNQ
;
A
#
# COMPACT_ATOMS: atom_id res chain seq x y z
N MET A 1 -22.05 7.19 -15.70
CA MET A 1 -23.27 6.68 -15.06
C MET A 1 -24.29 6.43 -16.16
N LYS A 2 -24.89 5.24 -16.23
CA LYS A 2 -26.05 5.03 -17.12
C LYS A 2 -27.13 6.03 -16.72
N SER A 3 -27.70 6.70 -17.71
CA SER A 3 -28.82 7.60 -17.48
C SER A 3 -30.01 6.77 -16.97
N HIS A 4 -30.91 7.35 -16.17
CA HIS A 4 -32.16 6.66 -15.78
C HIS A 4 -32.94 6.14 -17.00
N LYS A 5 -32.68 6.69 -18.20
CA LYS A 5 -33.25 6.28 -19.48
C LYS A 5 -32.83 4.88 -19.95
N ASP A 6 -31.78 4.29 -19.36
CA ASP A 6 -31.25 2.99 -19.78
C ASP A 6 -31.82 1.81 -18.97
N LEU A 7 -32.71 2.07 -18.00
CA LEU A 7 -33.33 1.04 -17.17
C LEU A 7 -34.63 0.53 -17.78
N THR A 8 -34.79 -0.78 -17.81
CA THR A 8 -36.06 -1.41 -18.21
C THR A 8 -37.14 -1.16 -17.16
N SER A 9 -38.41 -1.18 -17.57
CA SER A 9 -39.55 -1.03 -16.65
C SER A 9 -39.54 -2.07 -15.52
N SER A 10 -39.11 -3.30 -15.81
CA SER A 10 -38.95 -4.36 -14.81
C SER A 10 -37.89 -4.01 -13.76
N GLN A 11 -36.73 -3.49 -14.19
CA GLN A 11 -35.68 -3.03 -13.26
C GLN A 11 -36.15 -1.87 -12.40
N ILE A 12 -36.86 -0.89 -12.98
CA ILE A 12 -37.46 0.22 -12.24
C ILE A 12 -38.48 -0.33 -11.21
N GLY A 13 -39.30 -1.29 -11.60
CA GLY A 13 -40.25 -1.96 -10.70
C GLY A 13 -39.56 -2.65 -9.51
N ALA A 14 -38.49 -3.39 -9.75
CA ALA A 14 -37.71 -4.04 -8.71
C ALA A 14 -37.04 -3.04 -7.75
N ILE A 15 -36.48 -1.94 -8.27
CA ILE A 15 -35.90 -0.86 -7.46
C ILE A 15 -36.98 -0.24 -6.56
N LYS A 16 -38.14 0.11 -7.12
CA LYS A 16 -39.27 0.66 -6.35
C LYS A 16 -39.75 -0.31 -5.27
N LYS A 17 -39.88 -1.60 -5.60
CA LYS A 17 -40.28 -2.65 -4.64
C LYS A 17 -39.28 -2.74 -3.49
N GLY A 18 -37.98 -2.70 -3.78
CA GLY A 18 -36.92 -2.70 -2.75
C GLY A 18 -36.93 -1.46 -1.85
N ILE A 19 -37.09 -0.26 -2.41
CA ILE A 19 -37.20 0.99 -1.61
C ILE A 19 -38.44 0.94 -0.72
N ASN A 20 -39.61 0.62 -1.27
CA ASN A 20 -40.85 0.55 -0.48
C ASN A 20 -40.76 -0.51 0.61
N LEU A 21 -40.19 -1.69 0.30
CA LEU A 21 -39.94 -2.73 1.30
C LEU A 21 -39.04 -2.21 2.42
N GLY A 22 -37.98 -1.46 2.10
CA GLY A 22 -37.11 -0.87 3.13
C GLY A 22 -37.87 0.00 4.12
N ARG A 23 -38.83 0.82 3.66
CA ARG A 23 -39.69 1.62 4.54
C ARG A 23 -40.63 0.77 5.41
N ILE A 24 -41.18 -0.31 4.85
CA ILE A 24 -42.03 -1.26 5.58
C ILE A 24 -41.21 -1.95 6.69
N LEU A 25 -40.02 -2.43 6.36
CA LEU A 25 -39.12 -3.10 7.30
C LEU A 25 -38.69 -2.19 8.47
N GLN A 26 -38.65 -0.86 8.31
CA GLN A 26 -38.38 0.04 9.44
C GLN A 26 -39.48 0.02 10.51
N LEU A 27 -40.72 -0.26 10.10
CA LEU A 27 -41.88 -0.33 10.99
C LEU A 27 -42.02 -1.73 11.57
N ASP A 28 -41.93 -2.75 10.71
CA ASP A 28 -42.19 -4.13 11.07
C ASP A 28 -41.02 -4.78 11.80
N HIS A 29 -39.78 -4.36 11.50
CA HIS A 29 -38.54 -4.94 12.02
C HIS A 29 -37.50 -3.88 12.44
N PRO A 30 -37.79 -3.03 13.44
CA PRO A 30 -36.81 -2.06 13.95
C PRO A 30 -35.53 -2.72 14.49
N GLU A 31 -35.57 -3.99 14.91
CA GLU A 31 -34.44 -4.81 15.36
C GLU A 31 -33.36 -5.00 14.28
N ILE A 32 -33.65 -4.73 13.00
CA ILE A 32 -32.64 -4.70 11.92
C ILE A 32 -31.45 -3.80 12.29
N LYS A 33 -31.70 -2.72 13.04
CA LYS A 33 -30.65 -1.82 13.52
C LYS A 33 -29.60 -2.57 14.33
N GLU A 34 -30.04 -3.33 15.34
CA GLU A 34 -29.18 -4.06 16.27
C GLU A 34 -28.52 -5.24 15.57
N LEU A 35 -29.28 -5.99 14.76
CA LEU A 35 -28.75 -7.13 14.01
C LEU A 35 -27.64 -6.72 13.05
N TYR A 36 -27.73 -5.54 12.42
CA TYR A 36 -26.73 -5.06 11.47
C TYR A 36 -25.40 -4.69 12.13
N GLU A 37 -25.32 -4.57 13.46
CA GLU A 37 -24.03 -4.36 14.13
C GLU A 37 -23.10 -5.58 13.99
N ASP A 38 -23.68 -6.79 14.01
CA ASP A 38 -22.90 -8.05 14.04
C ASP A 38 -23.11 -8.95 12.81
N LYS A 39 -24.20 -8.75 12.07
CA LYS A 39 -24.66 -9.62 10.99
C LYS A 39 -24.63 -8.94 9.64
N TYR A 40 -24.27 -9.71 8.62
CA TYR A 40 -24.37 -9.29 7.23
C TYR A 40 -25.84 -9.22 6.80
N MET A 41 -26.15 -8.37 5.81
CA MET A 41 -27.53 -8.21 5.31
C MET A 41 -28.17 -9.53 4.89
N GLN A 42 -27.39 -10.47 4.32
CA GLN A 42 -27.88 -11.79 3.93
C GLN A 42 -28.28 -12.66 5.13
N GLU A 43 -27.63 -12.47 6.28
CA GLU A 43 -27.98 -13.18 7.51
C GLU A 43 -29.25 -12.59 8.10
N ILE A 44 -29.38 -11.25 8.12
CA ILE A 44 -30.60 -10.55 8.54
C ILE A 44 -31.81 -10.98 7.69
N VAL A 45 -31.66 -11.04 6.37
CA VAL A 45 -32.73 -11.50 5.46
C VAL A 45 -33.23 -12.90 5.83
N LYS A 46 -32.31 -13.81 6.18
CA LYS A 46 -32.66 -15.19 6.56
C LYS A 46 -33.29 -15.26 7.94
N GLU A 47 -32.74 -14.51 8.89
CA GLU A 47 -33.17 -14.54 10.29
C GLU A 47 -34.56 -13.97 10.50
N LEU A 48 -34.90 -12.93 9.74
CA LEU A 48 -36.23 -12.31 9.77
C LEU A 48 -37.19 -12.87 8.71
N ASP A 49 -36.79 -13.95 8.01
CA ASP A 49 -37.56 -14.60 6.93
C ASP A 49 -38.21 -13.61 5.93
N ILE A 50 -37.43 -12.60 5.50
CA ILE A 50 -37.96 -11.47 4.71
C ILE A 50 -38.45 -11.94 3.33
N GLU A 51 -37.81 -12.95 2.75
CA GLU A 51 -38.19 -13.46 1.42
C GLU A 51 -39.60 -14.04 1.42
N SER A 52 -39.88 -14.93 2.37
CA SER A 52 -41.19 -15.60 2.49
C SER A 52 -42.24 -14.66 3.06
N GLY A 53 -41.89 -13.90 4.11
CA GLY A 53 -42.82 -13.02 4.81
C GLY A 53 -43.38 -11.88 3.96
N TYR A 54 -42.63 -11.42 2.95
CA TYR A 54 -43.03 -10.32 2.08
C TYR A 54 -43.21 -10.70 0.60
N ASP A 55 -43.14 -12.00 0.27
CA ASP A 55 -43.21 -12.52 -1.10
C ASP A 55 -42.27 -11.77 -2.07
N VAL A 56 -40.99 -11.80 -1.74
CA VAL A 56 -39.93 -11.13 -2.50
C VAL A 56 -38.74 -12.06 -2.73
N ASN A 57 -38.06 -11.87 -3.87
CA ASN A 57 -36.80 -12.56 -4.09
C ASN A 57 -35.63 -11.97 -3.27
N THR A 58 -34.54 -12.72 -3.16
CA THR A 58 -33.35 -12.38 -2.37
C THR A 58 -32.78 -11.00 -2.65
N ASN A 59 -32.76 -10.59 -3.92
CA ASN A 59 -32.19 -9.30 -4.30
C ASN A 59 -33.06 -8.14 -3.80
N ILE A 60 -34.38 -8.29 -3.90
CA ILE A 60 -35.34 -7.29 -3.39
C ILE A 60 -35.29 -7.27 -1.85
N ALA A 61 -35.25 -8.44 -1.18
CA ALA A 61 -35.12 -8.53 0.27
C ALA A 61 -33.86 -7.81 0.78
N ARG A 62 -32.69 -8.09 0.19
CA ARG A 62 -31.43 -7.42 0.54
C ARG A 62 -31.46 -5.92 0.28
N THR A 63 -32.10 -5.51 -0.81
CA THR A 63 -32.28 -4.09 -1.14
C THR A 63 -33.21 -3.41 -0.14
N GLY A 64 -34.25 -4.10 0.32
CA GLY A 64 -35.13 -3.67 1.41
C GLY A 64 -34.34 -3.44 2.70
N VAL A 65 -33.59 -4.43 3.17
CA VAL A 65 -32.74 -4.30 4.37
C VAL A 65 -31.74 -3.15 4.23
N LEU A 66 -31.08 -3.03 3.08
CA LEU A 66 -30.17 -1.92 2.80
C LEU A 66 -30.87 -0.57 2.99
N HIS A 67 -32.06 -0.39 2.41
CA HIS A 67 -32.82 0.84 2.51
C HIS A 67 -33.44 1.08 3.89
N ALA A 68 -33.80 0.03 4.63
CA ALA A 68 -34.22 0.14 6.03
C ALA A 68 -33.08 0.74 6.87
N ILE A 69 -31.86 0.21 6.69
CA ILE A 69 -30.65 0.70 7.37
C ILE A 69 -30.29 2.10 6.90
N SER A 70 -30.28 2.33 5.59
CA SER A 70 -29.65 3.52 5.01
C SER A 70 -30.55 4.71 4.79
N GLY A 71 -31.87 4.49 4.76
CA GLY A 71 -32.85 5.45 4.27
C GLY A 71 -32.88 5.51 2.74
N HIS A 72 -33.59 6.52 2.24
CA HIS A 72 -33.71 6.84 0.83
C HIS A 72 -33.78 8.36 0.64
N ASP A 73 -32.96 8.91 -0.26
CA ASP A 73 -32.88 10.37 -0.49
C ASP A 73 -34.02 10.91 -1.37
N GLY A 74 -34.90 10.04 -1.86
CA GLY A 74 -36.01 10.41 -2.74
C GLY A 74 -35.64 10.30 -4.23
N SER A 75 -36.32 9.41 -4.95
CA SER A 75 -36.19 9.18 -6.39
C SER A 75 -37.19 8.10 -6.82
N PHE A 76 -37.32 7.85 -8.13
CA PHE A 76 -38.27 6.88 -8.69
C PHE A 76 -39.75 7.13 -8.29
N GLY A 77 -40.10 8.37 -7.97
CA GLY A 77 -41.43 8.74 -7.49
C GLY A 77 -41.73 8.30 -6.05
N ILE A 78 -40.71 7.89 -5.30
CA ILE A 78 -40.81 7.54 -3.87
C ILE A 78 -40.21 8.69 -3.06
N LYS A 79 -40.96 9.14 -2.03
CA LYS A 79 -40.52 10.20 -1.11
C LYS A 79 -39.30 9.75 -0.31
N SER A 80 -38.47 10.70 0.09
CA SER A 80 -37.33 10.42 0.97
C SER A 80 -37.78 9.96 2.36
N TYR A 81 -36.93 9.21 3.04
CA TYR A 81 -37.07 8.84 4.45
C TYR A 81 -35.70 8.52 5.05
N GLU A 82 -35.56 8.78 6.35
CA GLU A 82 -34.33 8.54 7.10
C GLU A 82 -34.11 7.05 7.35
N GLY A 83 -32.84 6.64 7.47
CA GLY A 83 -32.47 5.26 7.79
C GLY A 83 -32.54 4.95 9.29
N LEU A 84 -32.60 3.67 9.64
CA LEU A 84 -32.49 3.19 11.03
C LEU A 84 -31.13 3.53 11.66
N ILE A 85 -30.08 3.70 10.82
CA ILE A 85 -28.72 3.97 11.25
C ILE A 85 -28.20 5.24 10.60
N ILE A 86 -27.73 6.18 11.42
CA ILE A 86 -27.16 7.44 10.94
C ILE A 86 -25.90 7.20 10.09
N PRO A 87 -25.59 8.07 9.10
CA PRO A 87 -24.52 7.81 8.15
C PRO A 87 -23.12 7.60 8.76
N ILE A 88 -22.81 8.24 9.89
CA ILE A 88 -21.51 8.11 10.57
C ILE A 88 -21.35 6.71 11.16
N GLU A 89 -22.36 6.26 11.91
CA GLU A 89 -22.41 4.93 12.52
C GLU A 89 -22.43 3.83 11.45
N ARG A 90 -23.24 4.00 10.40
CA ARG A 90 -23.30 3.07 9.26
C ARG A 90 -21.94 2.88 8.58
N ARG A 91 -21.14 3.96 8.45
CA ARG A 91 -19.78 3.89 7.90
C ARG A 91 -18.82 3.11 8.82
N ARG A 92 -18.97 3.25 10.14
CA ARG A 92 -18.20 2.49 11.14
C ARG A 92 -18.50 1.00 11.03
N ILE A 93 -19.77 0.61 11.15
CA ILE A 93 -20.22 -0.79 11.07
C ILE A 93 -19.80 -1.42 9.73
N ARG A 94 -20.02 -0.72 8.61
CA ARG A 94 -19.59 -1.20 7.28
C ARG A 94 -18.08 -1.47 7.22
N LYS A 95 -17.27 -0.62 7.86
CA LYS A 95 -15.81 -0.81 7.90
C LYS A 95 -15.44 -2.05 8.72
N GLU A 96 -16.10 -2.28 9.84
CA GLU A 96 -15.92 -3.48 10.68
C GLU A 96 -16.29 -4.75 9.93
N HIS A 97 -17.45 -4.76 9.24
CA HIS A 97 -17.87 -5.85 8.36
C HIS A 97 -16.84 -6.16 7.26
N LEU A 98 -16.28 -5.14 6.61
CA LEU A 98 -15.24 -5.32 5.58
C LEU A 98 -13.93 -5.88 6.16
N ILE A 99 -13.56 -5.50 7.38
CA ILE A 99 -12.37 -6.05 8.06
C ILE A 99 -12.62 -7.52 8.42
N LYS A 100 -13.77 -7.83 9.02
CA LYS A 100 -14.20 -9.20 9.36
C LYS A 100 -14.22 -10.08 8.11
N GLU A 101 -14.86 -9.63 7.03
CA GLU A 101 -14.93 -10.36 5.76
C GLU A 101 -13.54 -10.58 5.15
N GLY A 102 -12.67 -9.57 5.21
CA GLY A 102 -11.28 -9.68 4.76
C GLY A 102 -10.48 -10.71 5.56
N ASN A 103 -10.66 -10.76 6.88
CA ASN A 103 -10.02 -11.74 7.75
C ASN A 103 -10.57 -13.15 7.49
N GLU A 104 -11.88 -13.33 7.41
CA GLU A 104 -12.49 -14.61 7.09
C GLU A 104 -12.05 -15.13 5.72
N SER A 105 -12.01 -14.27 4.71
CA SER A 105 -11.52 -14.61 3.37
C SER A 105 -10.06 -15.06 3.40
N LYS A 106 -9.23 -14.43 4.23
CA LYS A 106 -7.84 -14.84 4.46
C LYS A 106 -7.75 -16.19 5.18
N GLU A 107 -8.53 -16.40 6.24
CA GLU A 107 -8.55 -17.65 7.02
C GLU A 107 -9.04 -18.83 6.20
N LYS A 108 -10.12 -18.64 5.43
CA LYS A 108 -10.68 -19.64 4.50
C LYS A 108 -9.85 -19.78 3.22
N ASN A 109 -8.75 -19.05 3.10
CA ASN A 109 -7.86 -19.01 1.94
C ASN A 109 -8.63 -18.81 0.62
N LEU A 110 -9.53 -17.83 0.57
CA LEU A 110 -10.38 -17.53 -0.58
C LEU A 110 -9.81 -16.40 -1.44
N GLY A 111 -10.28 -16.29 -2.69
CA GLY A 111 -9.97 -15.16 -3.58
C GLY A 111 -8.47 -14.99 -3.85
N ILE A 112 -7.92 -13.82 -3.46
CA ILE A 112 -6.49 -13.52 -3.64
C ILE A 112 -5.58 -14.31 -2.70
N HIS A 113 -6.11 -14.76 -1.56
CA HIS A 113 -5.34 -15.53 -0.57
C HIS A 113 -5.05 -16.94 -1.09
N ASN A 114 -5.99 -17.55 -1.84
CA ASN A 114 -5.79 -18.86 -2.46
C ASN A 114 -4.75 -18.87 -3.61
N ARG A 115 -4.28 -17.71 -4.06
CA ARG A 115 -3.40 -17.63 -5.22
C ARG A 115 -1.94 -17.83 -4.80
N SER A 116 -1.24 -18.65 -5.56
CA SER A 116 0.21 -18.80 -5.45
C SER A 116 0.94 -17.46 -5.67
N TYR A 117 2.20 -17.40 -5.25
CA TYR A 117 3.05 -16.24 -5.51
C TYR A 117 3.18 -15.96 -7.02
N ASP A 118 3.37 -16.99 -7.84
CA ASP A 118 3.54 -16.85 -9.29
C ASP A 118 2.27 -16.38 -9.97
N GLN A 119 1.09 -16.90 -9.58
CA GLN A 119 -0.19 -16.40 -10.10
C GLN A 119 -0.36 -14.90 -9.78
N ARG A 120 -0.13 -14.49 -8.53
CA ARG A 120 -0.22 -13.06 -8.14
C ARG A 120 0.78 -12.20 -8.90
N ARG A 121 1.99 -12.71 -9.14
CA ARG A 121 3.02 -12.02 -9.94
C ARG A 121 2.58 -11.85 -11.39
N GLU A 122 2.05 -12.90 -12.02
CA GLU A 122 1.54 -12.84 -13.40
C GLU A 122 0.33 -11.92 -13.54
N ASP A 123 -0.61 -11.97 -12.59
CA ASP A 123 -1.74 -11.04 -12.57
C ASP A 123 -1.28 -9.59 -12.40
N GLY A 124 -0.29 -9.36 -11.54
CA GLY A 124 0.34 -8.05 -11.37
C GLY A 124 1.01 -7.54 -12.66
N LYS A 125 1.71 -8.41 -13.39
CA LYS A 125 2.28 -8.08 -14.71
C LYS A 125 1.18 -7.74 -15.73
N LYS A 126 0.12 -8.55 -15.81
CA LYS A 126 -1.03 -8.31 -16.70
C LYS A 126 -1.69 -6.97 -16.38
N GLY A 127 -1.93 -6.70 -15.10
CA GLY A 127 -2.50 -5.43 -14.63
C GLY A 127 -1.61 -4.23 -14.95
N GLY A 128 -0.30 -4.33 -14.72
CA GLY A 128 0.67 -3.29 -15.07
C GLY A 128 0.74 -3.03 -16.57
N ASN A 129 0.81 -4.08 -17.38
CA ASN A 129 0.83 -3.97 -18.84
C ASN A 129 -0.47 -3.36 -19.38
N LYS A 130 -1.62 -3.75 -18.83
CA LYS A 130 -2.90 -3.14 -19.19
C LYS A 130 -2.93 -1.67 -18.80
N ALA A 131 -2.51 -1.32 -17.59
CA ALA A 131 -2.46 0.07 -17.14
C ALA A 131 -1.52 0.94 -18.00
N TYR A 132 -0.42 0.37 -18.48
CA TYR A 132 0.48 1.00 -19.43
C TYR A 132 -0.19 1.21 -20.79
N LYS A 133 -0.78 0.16 -21.38
CA LYS A 133 -1.44 0.22 -22.70
C LYS A 133 -2.64 1.18 -22.72
N ASP A 134 -3.44 1.17 -21.66
CA ASP A 134 -4.62 2.02 -21.52
C ASP A 134 -4.24 3.44 -21.06
N GLU A 135 -2.94 3.72 -20.86
CA GLU A 135 -2.41 4.99 -20.36
C GLU A 135 -3.14 5.50 -19.10
N ILE A 136 -3.39 4.61 -18.13
CA ILE A 136 -4.06 4.96 -16.87
C ILE A 136 -3.08 5.03 -15.69
N GLY A 137 -3.49 5.73 -14.63
CA GLY A 137 -2.71 5.81 -13.40
C GLY A 137 -1.39 6.59 -13.57
N ILE A 138 -0.25 5.96 -13.26
CA ILE A 138 1.06 6.61 -13.38
C ILE A 138 1.47 6.81 -14.86
N HIS A 139 0.94 5.99 -15.77
CA HIS A 139 1.30 6.06 -17.19
C HIS A 139 0.65 7.26 -17.90
N LEU A 140 -0.53 7.70 -17.43
CA LEU A 140 -1.19 8.93 -17.89
C LEU A 140 -0.42 10.22 -17.57
N ARG A 141 0.45 10.18 -16.56
CA ARG A 141 1.06 11.40 -16.00
C ARG A 141 2.24 11.87 -16.84
N SER A 142 2.39 13.19 -16.93
CA SER A 142 3.57 13.82 -17.53
C SER A 142 4.82 13.58 -16.68
N ILE A 143 6.00 13.83 -17.26
CA ILE A 143 7.28 13.72 -16.56
C ILE A 143 7.36 14.74 -15.41
N GLU A 144 6.83 15.94 -15.62
CA GLU A 144 6.79 17.03 -14.65
C GLU A 144 5.94 16.64 -13.44
N GLN A 145 4.74 16.10 -13.67
CA GLN A 145 3.87 15.60 -12.61
C GLN A 145 4.56 14.49 -11.80
N LYS A 146 5.21 13.53 -12.47
CA LYS A 146 5.96 12.46 -11.81
C LYS A 146 7.11 13.00 -10.95
N ARG A 147 7.85 14.01 -11.45
CA ARG A 147 8.92 14.67 -10.71
C ARG A 147 8.39 15.40 -9.47
N GLU A 148 7.29 16.12 -9.62
CA GLU A 148 6.66 16.84 -8.52
C GLU A 148 6.16 15.87 -7.43
N ASP A 149 5.49 14.78 -7.81
CA ASP A 149 5.03 13.75 -6.88
C ASP A 149 6.21 13.07 -6.16
N SER A 150 7.28 12.78 -6.89
CA SER A 150 8.51 12.22 -6.31
C SER A 150 9.13 13.18 -5.30
N TYR A 151 9.19 14.47 -5.62
CA TYR A 151 9.70 15.51 -4.73
C TYR A 151 8.85 15.63 -3.45
N LYS A 152 7.52 15.73 -3.59
CA LYS A 152 6.56 15.77 -2.47
C LYS A 152 6.67 14.50 -1.61
N GLY A 153 6.82 13.33 -2.23
CA GLY A 153 7.03 12.05 -1.56
C GLY A 153 8.34 12.00 -0.78
N GLY A 154 9.42 12.53 -1.35
CA GLY A 154 10.72 12.68 -0.71
C GLY A 154 10.67 13.58 0.52
N ILE A 155 10.12 14.79 0.39
CA ILE A 155 9.94 15.73 1.50
C ILE A 155 9.10 15.12 2.61
N ARG A 156 7.96 14.50 2.26
CA ARG A 156 7.08 13.87 3.25
C ARG A 156 7.80 12.74 3.99
N SER A 157 8.59 11.93 3.29
CA SER A 157 9.39 10.85 3.90
C SER A 157 10.48 11.39 4.83
N TYR A 158 11.15 12.48 4.43
CA TYR A 158 12.13 13.19 5.23
C TYR A 158 11.51 13.76 6.51
N ASN A 159 10.47 14.57 6.38
CA ASN A 159 9.79 15.23 7.50
C ASN A 159 9.23 14.21 8.51
N LYS A 160 8.69 13.09 8.03
CA LYS A 160 8.17 12.02 8.90
C LYS A 160 9.27 11.06 9.41
N ARG A 161 10.55 11.31 9.10
CA ARG A 161 11.68 10.42 9.40
C ARG A 161 11.34 8.96 9.10
N LYS A 162 10.86 8.68 7.87
CA LYS A 162 10.53 7.33 7.39
C LYS A 162 11.61 6.78 6.46
N GLY A 163 11.67 5.45 6.33
CA GLY A 163 12.64 4.78 5.45
C GLY A 163 14.08 5.12 5.79
N ILE A 164 14.86 5.54 4.79
CA ILE A 164 16.28 5.91 4.97
C ILE A 164 16.49 7.11 5.90
N HIS A 165 15.51 8.00 6.02
CA HIS A 165 15.59 9.18 6.88
C HIS A 165 15.35 8.85 8.35
N LYS A 166 14.79 7.68 8.68
CA LYS A 166 14.70 7.17 10.06
C LYS A 166 16.04 6.66 10.58
N ARG A 167 16.92 6.22 9.67
CA ARG A 167 18.12 5.45 10.02
C ARG A 167 19.22 6.37 10.55
N THR A 168 19.91 5.90 11.58
CA THR A 168 21.13 6.56 12.08
C THR A 168 22.27 6.43 11.08
N ASN A 169 23.36 7.18 11.28
CA ASN A 169 24.53 7.08 10.41
C ASN A 169 25.21 5.71 10.51
N GLU A 170 25.20 5.08 11.69
CA GLU A 170 25.73 3.74 11.95
C GLU A 170 24.93 2.70 11.18
N GLN A 171 23.59 2.76 11.24
CA GLN A 171 22.72 1.87 10.49
C GLN A 171 22.96 1.98 8.98
N LYS A 172 23.05 3.22 8.45
CA LYS A 172 23.36 3.44 7.03
C LYS A 172 24.74 2.89 6.63
N ARG A 173 25.75 3.02 7.50
CA ARG A 173 27.09 2.45 7.27
C ARG A 173 27.03 0.92 7.24
N GLU A 174 26.28 0.31 8.15
CA GLU A 174 26.12 -1.14 8.20
C GLU A 174 25.35 -1.67 6.98
N ASP A 175 24.27 -1.00 6.56
CA ASP A 175 23.56 -1.35 5.32
C ASP A 175 24.46 -1.26 4.10
N ASN A 176 25.31 -0.22 4.03
CA ASN A 176 26.30 -0.07 2.96
C ASN A 176 27.32 -1.22 2.99
N ARG A 177 27.82 -1.60 4.18
CA ARG A 177 28.71 -2.75 4.35
C ARG A 177 28.06 -4.04 3.86
N LYS A 178 26.82 -4.31 4.28
CA LYS A 178 26.05 -5.48 3.82
C LYS A 178 25.85 -5.49 2.31
N ALA A 179 25.56 -4.34 1.71
CA ALA A 179 25.41 -4.22 0.26
C ALA A 179 26.72 -4.49 -0.50
N ILE A 180 27.88 -4.09 0.04
CA ILE A 180 29.20 -4.40 -0.53
C ILE A 180 29.46 -5.92 -0.46
N ILE A 181 29.22 -6.54 0.69
CA ILE A 181 29.39 -7.99 0.89
C ILE A 181 28.47 -8.78 -0.04
N ALA A 182 27.21 -8.39 -0.18
CA ALA A 182 26.25 -9.04 -1.07
C ALA A 182 26.66 -9.00 -2.56
N ARG A 183 27.57 -8.09 -2.93
CA ARG A 183 28.19 -8.02 -4.26
C ARG A 183 29.53 -8.76 -4.34
N ASN A 184 29.83 -9.59 -3.34
CA ASN A 184 31.11 -10.30 -3.18
C ASN A 184 32.33 -9.36 -3.18
N GLN A 185 32.18 -8.15 -2.64
CA GLN A 185 33.28 -7.20 -2.49
C GLN A 185 33.73 -7.12 -1.04
N ILE A 186 35.01 -6.82 -0.82
CA ILE A 186 35.59 -6.69 0.52
C ILE A 186 35.44 -5.24 1.01
N PRO A 187 34.70 -4.96 2.10
CA PRO A 187 34.58 -3.62 2.67
C PRO A 187 35.94 -3.06 3.13
N TRP A 188 36.08 -1.73 3.18
CA TRP A 188 37.26 -1.09 3.74
C TRP A 188 37.25 -1.17 5.26
N SER A 189 38.32 -1.70 5.85
CA SER A 189 38.49 -1.60 7.30
C SER A 189 38.94 -0.19 7.71
N VAL A 190 38.76 0.15 9.00
CA VAL A 190 39.22 1.43 9.56
C VAL A 190 40.73 1.54 9.44
N LYS A 191 41.46 0.52 9.91
CA LYS A 191 42.94 0.43 9.85
C LYS A 191 43.47 0.57 8.42
N GLU A 192 42.82 -0.08 7.46
CA GLU A 192 43.20 -0.01 6.05
C GLU A 192 42.99 1.40 5.49
N THR A 193 41.90 2.07 5.88
CA THR A 193 41.61 3.45 5.47
C THR A 193 42.64 4.43 6.04
N GLU A 194 42.98 4.28 7.33
CA GLU A 194 43.97 5.12 8.02
C GLU A 194 45.37 4.95 7.42
N LEU A 195 45.80 3.70 7.18
CA LEU A 195 47.09 3.44 6.55
C LEU A 195 47.17 4.05 5.15
N ALA A 196 46.12 3.92 4.34
CA ALA A 196 46.07 4.53 3.01
C ALA A 196 46.25 6.06 3.07
N TYR A 197 45.65 6.71 4.07
CA TYR A 197 45.77 8.15 4.28
C TYR A 197 47.17 8.56 4.74
N LEU A 198 47.76 7.85 5.72
CA LEU A 198 49.12 8.09 6.20
C LEU A 198 50.17 7.91 5.11
N LEU A 199 50.06 6.85 4.30
CA LEU A 199 50.96 6.63 3.17
C LEU A 199 50.87 7.78 2.16
N ARG A 200 49.67 8.32 1.95
CA ARG A 200 49.49 9.48 1.08
C ARG A 200 50.13 10.75 1.63
N GLN A 201 50.06 10.99 2.94
CA GLN A 201 50.75 12.12 3.58
C GLN A 201 52.27 12.04 3.43
N LYS A 202 52.83 10.82 3.33
CA LYS A 202 54.25 10.57 3.02
C LYS A 202 54.58 10.64 1.53
N ASN A 203 53.74 11.29 0.72
CA ASN A 203 53.92 11.49 -0.73
C ASN A 203 54.01 10.21 -1.59
N ASN A 204 53.53 9.07 -1.09
CA ASN A 204 53.44 7.87 -1.93
C ASN A 204 52.42 8.08 -3.06
N ASP A 205 52.73 7.57 -4.25
CA ASP A 205 51.79 7.55 -5.36
C ASP A 205 50.69 6.49 -5.14
N TYR A 206 49.56 6.64 -5.83
CA TYR A 206 48.39 5.77 -5.61
C TYR A 206 48.61 4.31 -6.03
N ARG A 207 49.53 4.03 -6.96
CA ARG A 207 49.87 2.66 -7.38
C ARG A 207 50.65 1.96 -6.28
N SER A 208 51.66 2.62 -5.72
CA SER A 208 52.42 2.12 -4.58
C SER A 208 51.53 1.86 -3.36
N ILE A 209 50.59 2.78 -3.05
CA ILE A 209 49.64 2.60 -1.94
C ILE A 209 48.74 1.38 -2.19
N ALA A 210 48.19 1.21 -3.40
CA ALA A 210 47.36 0.06 -3.74
C ALA A 210 48.09 -1.27 -3.52
N SER A 211 49.33 -1.38 -4.00
CA SER A 211 50.18 -2.57 -3.82
C SER A 211 50.42 -2.87 -2.34
N ILE A 212 50.79 -1.86 -1.54
CA ILE A 212 51.02 -2.01 -0.09
C ILE A 212 49.76 -2.52 0.63
N LEU A 213 48.58 -1.98 0.30
CA LEU A 213 47.33 -2.37 0.93
C LEU A 213 46.92 -3.80 0.55
N ASN A 214 47.06 -4.19 -0.73
CA ASN A 214 46.76 -5.54 -1.20
C ASN A 214 47.66 -6.58 -0.53
N ASN A 215 48.97 -6.33 -0.47
CA ASN A 215 49.90 -7.23 0.21
C ASN A 215 49.58 -7.35 1.70
N ARG A 216 49.29 -6.23 2.38
CA ARG A 216 49.11 -6.22 3.83
C ARG A 216 47.75 -6.75 4.31
N PHE A 217 46.66 -6.44 3.60
CA PHE A 217 45.30 -6.76 4.05
C PHE A 217 44.62 -7.86 3.24
N HIS A 218 45.10 -8.13 2.03
CA HIS A 218 44.45 -9.03 1.07
C HIS A 218 45.42 -10.10 0.54
N LYS A 219 46.51 -10.38 1.25
CA LYS A 219 47.49 -11.44 0.91
C LYS A 219 48.08 -11.34 -0.51
N GLY A 220 48.11 -10.13 -1.08
CA GLY A 220 48.57 -9.88 -2.44
C GLY A 220 47.47 -9.85 -3.51
N ASP A 221 46.24 -10.24 -3.17
CA ASP A 221 45.11 -10.21 -4.09
C ASP A 221 44.78 -8.76 -4.52
N GLU A 222 44.45 -8.57 -5.80
CA GLU A 222 44.19 -7.24 -6.38
C GLU A 222 42.79 -6.68 -6.01
N VAL A 223 42.52 -6.54 -4.71
CA VAL A 223 41.24 -6.09 -4.17
C VAL A 223 41.09 -4.56 -4.29
N ARG A 224 42.17 -3.83 -4.02
CA ARG A 224 42.25 -2.36 -4.02
C ARG A 224 42.93 -1.87 -5.28
N THR A 225 42.13 -1.44 -6.24
CA THR A 225 42.63 -0.75 -7.43
C THR A 225 43.02 0.69 -7.11
N ILE A 226 43.89 1.28 -7.94
CA ILE A 226 44.36 2.68 -7.84
C ILE A 226 43.18 3.65 -7.66
N SER A 227 42.13 3.50 -8.46
CA SER A 227 40.93 4.34 -8.41
C SER A 227 40.17 4.21 -7.09
N LYS A 228 40.02 2.99 -6.56
CA LYS A 228 39.38 2.74 -5.25
C LYS A 228 40.17 3.40 -4.12
N VAL A 229 41.49 3.29 -4.14
CA VAL A 229 42.40 3.91 -3.15
C VAL A 229 42.27 5.43 -3.19
N LYS A 230 42.41 6.05 -4.37
CA LYS A 230 42.27 7.51 -4.55
C LYS A 230 40.93 8.02 -4.01
N ASN A 231 39.83 7.38 -4.42
CA ASN A 231 38.49 7.77 -3.97
C ASN A 231 38.30 7.60 -2.46
N ARG A 232 38.86 6.54 -1.86
CA ARG A 232 38.78 6.30 -0.42
C ARG A 232 39.52 7.37 0.38
N ILE A 233 40.74 7.71 -0.03
CA ILE A 233 41.56 8.75 0.60
C ILE A 233 40.85 10.10 0.55
N ILE A 234 40.30 10.50 -0.60
CA ILE A 234 39.56 11.77 -0.75
C ILE A 234 38.36 11.82 0.21
N ARG A 235 37.57 10.74 0.29
CA ARG A 235 36.42 10.67 1.20
C ARG A 235 36.83 10.71 2.67
N HIS A 236 37.92 10.03 3.02
CA HIS A 236 38.43 10.04 4.39
C HIS A 236 38.92 11.43 4.78
N ARG A 237 39.67 12.13 3.92
CA ARG A 237 40.11 13.52 4.13
C ARG A 237 38.92 14.45 4.40
N LYS A 238 37.89 14.41 3.55
CA LYS A 238 36.66 15.20 3.74
C LYS A 238 35.96 14.89 5.07
N SER A 239 35.97 13.63 5.50
CA SER A 239 35.39 13.24 6.79
C SER A 239 36.20 13.74 7.99
N LEU A 240 37.50 14.00 7.83
CA LEU A 240 38.32 14.62 8.87
C LEU A 240 38.08 16.14 8.89
N GLU A 241 38.09 16.79 7.73
CA GLU A 241 37.76 18.21 7.57
C GLU A 241 36.39 18.56 8.18
N SER A 242 35.36 17.72 7.94
CA SER A 242 34.03 17.95 8.50
C SER A 242 33.96 17.81 10.01
N LYS A 243 34.86 17.05 10.64
CA LYS A 243 34.91 16.89 12.10
C LYS A 243 35.61 18.05 12.80
N VAL A 244 36.50 18.76 12.09
CA VAL A 244 37.19 19.94 12.61
C VAL A 244 36.26 21.16 12.61
N ASN A 245 35.31 21.21 11.67
CA ASN A 245 34.37 22.33 11.52
C ASN A 245 33.05 22.16 12.31
N GLN A 246 32.94 21.14 13.16
CA GLN A 246 31.78 20.88 14.04
C GLN A 246 32.15 21.22 15.47
#